data_AF-Q2LA76-F1
#
_entry.id   AF-Q2LA76-F1
#
_cell.length_a   1.000
_cell.length_b   1.000
_cell.length_c   1.000
_cell.angle_alpha   90.00
_cell.angle_beta   90.00
_cell.angle_gamma   90.00
#
_symmetry.space_group_name_H-M   'P 1'
#
loop_
_entity.id
_entity.type
_entity.pdbx_description
1 polymer ?
#
loop_
_entity_poly.entity_id
_entity_poly.type
_entity_poly.pdbx_seq_one_letter_code
_entity_poly.pdbx_strand_id
1 'polypeptide(L)'
;ASLSNPNVAMYTNATSIGSNPLKNMGNITVGDYSVAMYGFEENSTGNIKVGNGSIGLYSKNGNVNVSGSITTGSSKESVGVYTVGSGQTITSTGSTFNLGDTSFGFVNIGNNTITSTGGSATLSNNATFIYSSDETSHITNSTNISSSGAIGRNYGIYASGIVDNSGNIDFGSGVGNLG
;
A
#
# COMPACT_ATOMS: atom_id res chain seq x y z
N ALA A 1 18.79 7.45 -0.86
CA ALA A 1 18.85 8.08 0.47
C ALA A 1 18.35 7.06 1.49
N SER A 2 18.83 7.11 2.73
CA SER A 2 18.30 6.25 3.79
C SER A 2 17.09 6.93 4.44
N LEU A 3 16.13 6.14 4.92
CA LEU A 3 14.99 6.55 5.76
C LEU A 3 15.43 7.06 7.15
N SER A 4 16.64 7.62 7.29
CA SER A 4 17.19 8.05 8.57
C SER A 4 16.68 9.43 9.01
N ASN A 5 16.19 10.26 8.08
CA ASN A 5 15.51 11.53 8.36
C ASN A 5 14.32 11.74 7.40
N PRO A 6 13.30 10.86 7.38
CA PRO A 6 12.15 11.07 6.52
C PRO A 6 11.36 12.27 7.05
N ASN A 7 10.99 13.18 6.15
CA ASN A 7 10.02 14.21 6.50
C ASN A 7 8.66 13.54 6.65
N VAL A 8 8.01 13.74 7.79
CA VAL A 8 6.71 13.13 8.09
C VAL A 8 5.64 14.20 8.07
N ALA A 9 4.57 14.02 7.30
CA ALA A 9 3.47 14.97 7.27
C ALA A 9 2.55 14.84 8.50
N MET A 10 2.18 13.62 8.88
CA MET A 10 1.42 13.31 10.10
C MET A 10 2.12 12.24 10.92
N TYR A 11 2.37 12.54 12.20
CA TYR A 11 3.10 11.65 13.10
C TYR A 11 2.36 11.48 14.43
N THR A 12 2.36 10.26 14.94
CA THR A 12 2.03 9.96 16.34
C THR A 12 3.04 8.96 16.90
N ASN A 13 3.30 9.07 18.20
CA ASN A 13 4.13 8.11 18.95
C ASN A 13 3.29 7.07 19.70
N ALA A 14 2.00 6.94 19.36
CA ALA A 14 1.11 5.95 19.97
C ALA A 14 1.68 4.53 19.89
N THR A 15 1.48 3.77 20.97
CA THR A 15 1.95 2.38 21.11
C THR A 15 0.80 1.41 21.40
N SER A 16 -0.45 1.86 21.33
CA SER A 16 -1.63 1.06 21.62
C SER A 16 -2.81 1.48 20.77
N ILE A 17 -3.69 0.51 20.50
CA ILE A 17 -4.99 0.72 19.83
C ILE A 17 -5.83 1.72 20.65
N GLY A 18 -6.55 2.59 19.97
CA GLY A 18 -7.39 3.67 20.50
C GLY A 18 -6.64 4.95 20.87
N SER A 19 -5.31 4.95 20.87
CA SER A 19 -4.51 6.11 21.30
C SER A 19 -4.06 6.93 20.11
N ASN A 20 -4.56 8.17 20.00
CA ASN A 20 -4.19 9.15 18.97
C ASN A 20 -4.14 8.59 17.53
N PRO A 21 -5.24 7.98 17.03
CA PRO A 21 -5.29 7.47 15.66
C PRO A 21 -5.12 8.61 14.65
N LEU A 22 -4.31 8.39 13.62
CA LEU A 22 -4.13 9.37 12.55
C LEU A 22 -5.31 9.32 11.57
N LYS A 23 -5.83 10.50 11.20
CA LYS A 23 -6.96 10.62 10.27
C LYS A 23 -6.66 11.62 9.16
N ASN A 24 -6.73 11.18 7.91
CA ASN A 24 -6.62 12.03 6.73
C ASN A 24 -7.93 12.02 5.93
N MET A 25 -8.54 13.19 5.78
CA MET A 25 -9.73 13.39 4.92
C MET A 25 -9.44 14.33 3.73
N GLY A 26 -8.20 14.84 3.64
CA GLY A 26 -7.80 15.85 2.66
C GLY A 26 -6.77 15.32 1.68
N ASN A 27 -5.92 16.21 1.16
CA ASN A 27 -4.82 15.83 0.28
C ASN A 27 -3.51 15.94 1.03
N ILE A 28 -2.72 14.87 1.06
CA ILE A 28 -1.34 14.89 1.53
C ILE A 28 -0.43 14.66 0.32
N THR A 29 0.56 15.53 0.15
CA THR A 29 1.63 15.34 -0.83
C THR A 29 2.96 15.47 -0.12
N VAL A 30 3.79 14.43 -0.20
CA VAL A 30 5.15 14.44 0.36
C VAL A 30 6.16 14.18 -0.76
N GLY A 31 7.38 14.70 -0.57
CA GLY A 31 8.48 14.52 -1.52
C GLY A 31 9.11 13.13 -1.44
N ASP A 32 10.32 13.00 -1.99
CA ASP A 32 11.11 11.79 -1.94
C ASP A 32 11.57 11.46 -0.52
N TYR A 33 11.76 10.17 -0.23
CA TYR A 33 12.24 9.63 1.05
C TYR A 33 11.48 10.17 2.27
N SER A 34 10.17 10.29 2.15
CA SER A 34 9.28 10.90 3.15
C SER A 34 8.16 9.93 3.54
N VAL A 35 7.45 10.23 4.63
CA VAL A 35 6.27 9.45 5.05
C VAL A 35 5.06 10.38 5.17
N ALA A 36 3.94 10.05 4.51
CA ALA A 36 2.74 10.87 4.63
C ALA A 36 2.09 10.71 6.02
N MET A 37 1.85 9.47 6.45
CA MET A 37 1.31 9.14 7.78
C MET A 37 2.20 8.09 8.45
N TYR A 38 2.67 8.38 9.67
CA TYR A 38 3.49 7.46 10.46
C TYR A 38 2.89 7.30 11.85
N GLY A 39 2.39 6.11 12.17
CA GLY A 39 1.69 5.89 13.41
C GLY A 39 1.41 4.44 13.78
N PHE A 40 0.36 4.28 14.59
CA PHE A 40 -0.22 3.00 14.99
C PHE A 40 -1.49 2.82 14.15
N GLU A 41 -2.65 3.27 14.61
CA GLU A 41 -3.88 3.24 13.81
C GLU A 41 -3.98 4.41 12.83
N GLU A 42 -4.38 4.12 11.59
CA GLU A 42 -4.45 5.10 10.51
C GLU A 42 -5.74 4.95 9.70
N ASN A 43 -6.39 6.08 9.40
CA ASN A 43 -7.58 6.13 8.56
C ASN A 43 -7.42 7.24 7.52
N SER A 44 -7.38 6.88 6.23
CA SER A 44 -7.28 7.83 5.13
C SER A 44 -8.42 7.66 4.14
N THR A 45 -9.36 8.60 4.16
CA THR A 45 -10.40 8.75 3.14
C THR A 45 -10.01 9.77 2.06
N GLY A 46 -8.96 10.56 2.33
CA GLY A 46 -8.40 11.54 1.42
C GLY A 46 -7.37 10.98 0.43
N ASN A 47 -6.78 11.86 -0.38
CA ASN A 47 -5.78 11.48 -1.38
C ASN A 47 -4.36 11.64 -0.84
N ILE A 48 -3.49 10.67 -1.13
CA ILE A 48 -2.09 10.68 -0.74
C ILE A 48 -1.23 10.53 -1.99
N LYS A 49 -0.29 11.45 -2.17
CA LYS A 49 0.76 11.37 -3.19
C LYS A 49 2.12 11.37 -2.51
N VAL A 50 2.94 10.36 -2.81
CA VAL A 50 4.28 10.23 -2.27
C VAL A 50 5.33 10.26 -3.36
N GLY A 51 6.51 10.80 -3.07
CA GLY A 51 7.67 10.78 -3.96
C GLY A 51 8.37 9.42 -4.02
N ASN A 52 9.59 9.41 -4.56
CA ASN A 52 10.44 8.23 -4.70
C ASN A 52 10.95 7.74 -3.34
N GLY A 53 10.92 6.42 -3.11
CA GLY A 53 11.37 5.80 -1.86
C GLY A 53 10.63 6.30 -0.62
N SER A 54 9.39 6.74 -0.82
CA SER A 54 8.52 7.28 0.22
C SER A 54 7.40 6.30 0.57
N ILE A 55 6.77 6.50 1.72
CA ILE A 55 5.68 5.67 2.23
C ILE A 55 4.43 6.53 2.42
N GLY A 56 3.29 6.07 1.92
CA GLY A 56 2.00 6.72 2.15
C GLY A 56 1.59 6.58 3.62
N LEU A 57 1.21 5.37 3.99
CA LEU A 57 0.80 5.00 5.35
C LEU A 57 1.85 4.04 5.92
N TYR A 58 2.48 4.41 7.04
CA TYR A 58 3.36 3.54 7.81
C TYR A 58 2.69 3.23 9.15
N SER A 59 2.13 2.03 9.28
CA SER A 59 1.54 1.57 10.54
C SER A 59 2.44 0.56 11.25
N LYS A 60 2.71 0.83 12.53
CA LYS A 60 3.46 -0.07 13.42
C LYS A 60 2.63 -1.20 14.03
N ASN A 61 1.33 -1.00 14.11
CA ASN A 61 0.29 -1.94 14.55
C ASN A 61 -1.07 -1.19 14.52
N GLY A 62 -2.17 -1.83 14.90
CA GLY A 62 -3.50 -1.25 14.86
C GLY A 62 -4.09 -1.27 13.45
N ASN A 63 -5.38 -0.99 13.33
CA ASN A 63 -6.06 -1.13 12.06
C ASN A 63 -5.74 0.04 11.12
N VAL A 64 -5.60 -0.27 9.84
CA VAL A 64 -5.39 0.69 8.76
C VAL A 64 -6.62 0.67 7.86
N ASN A 65 -7.20 1.84 7.57
CA ASN A 65 -8.35 1.97 6.69
C ASN A 65 -8.06 2.97 5.57
N VAL A 66 -8.26 2.56 4.32
CA VAL A 66 -8.05 3.38 3.13
C VAL A 66 -9.31 3.36 2.28
N SER A 67 -9.81 4.54 1.88
CA SER A 67 -10.92 4.65 0.93
C SER A 67 -10.75 5.78 -0.09
N GLY A 68 -9.61 6.48 -0.07
CA GLY A 68 -9.27 7.54 -1.01
C GLY A 68 -8.38 7.05 -2.15
N SER A 69 -7.47 7.90 -2.62
CA SER A 69 -6.47 7.51 -3.61
C SER A 69 -5.04 7.54 -3.06
N ILE A 70 -4.21 6.64 -3.55
CA ILE A 70 -2.78 6.61 -3.27
C ILE A 70 -2.02 6.61 -4.60
N THR A 71 -1.12 7.58 -4.77
CA THR A 71 -0.21 7.66 -5.92
C THR A 71 1.23 7.60 -5.43
N THR A 72 2.00 6.64 -5.93
CA THR A 72 3.40 6.44 -5.55
C THR A 72 4.36 7.10 -6.54
N GLY A 73 5.59 7.35 -6.09
CA GLY A 73 6.70 7.70 -6.97
C GLY A 73 7.16 6.51 -7.82
N SER A 74 7.88 6.80 -8.90
CA SER A 74 8.26 5.81 -9.92
C SER A 74 9.69 5.29 -9.77
N SER A 75 10.28 5.36 -8.58
CA SER A 75 11.57 4.75 -8.33
C SER A 75 11.80 4.50 -6.84
N LYS A 76 12.84 3.71 -6.54
CA LYS A 76 13.34 3.47 -5.18
C LYS A 76 12.30 2.83 -4.25
N GLU A 77 11.42 2.00 -4.78
CA GLU A 77 10.55 1.12 -3.98
C GLU A 77 9.58 1.92 -3.09
N SER A 78 8.94 2.95 -3.66
CA SER A 78 7.88 3.70 -2.95
C SER A 78 6.72 2.77 -2.58
N VAL A 79 6.11 2.98 -1.40
CA VAL A 79 5.05 2.12 -0.87
C VAL A 79 3.80 2.93 -0.56
N GLY A 80 2.63 2.45 -0.96
CA GLY A 80 1.35 3.05 -0.60
C GLY A 80 1.03 2.85 0.88
N VAL A 81 0.94 1.59 1.31
CA VAL A 81 0.66 1.18 2.68
C VAL A 81 1.71 0.18 3.13
N TYR A 82 2.45 0.52 4.18
CA TYR A 82 3.48 -0.32 4.80
C TYR A 82 3.06 -0.66 6.23
N THR A 83 2.82 -1.93 6.49
CA THR A 83 2.42 -2.39 7.83
C THR A 83 3.45 -3.36 8.40
N VAL A 84 3.75 -3.19 9.69
CA VAL A 84 4.58 -4.12 10.46
C VAL A 84 3.82 -4.61 11.69
N GLY A 85 4.17 -5.80 12.19
CA GLY A 85 3.55 -6.37 13.39
C GLY A 85 2.52 -7.45 13.06
N SER A 86 1.71 -7.83 14.04
CA SER A 86 0.76 -8.94 13.92
C SER A 86 -0.61 -8.59 14.50
N GLY A 87 -1.66 -9.19 13.95
CA GLY A 87 -3.05 -9.03 14.40
C GLY A 87 -3.78 -7.81 13.84
N GLN A 88 -3.18 -7.09 12.89
CA GLN A 88 -3.82 -5.93 12.26
C GLN A 88 -4.85 -6.35 11.23
N THR A 89 -5.89 -5.54 11.09
CA THR A 89 -6.79 -5.55 9.93
C THR A 89 -6.51 -4.32 9.06
N ILE A 90 -6.06 -4.57 7.84
CA ILE A 90 -5.85 -3.54 6.81
C ILE A 90 -7.03 -3.60 5.84
N THR A 91 -7.84 -2.55 5.82
CA THR A 91 -9.03 -2.47 4.96
C THR A 91 -8.85 -1.40 3.90
N SER A 92 -8.99 -1.76 2.63
CA SER A 92 -9.10 -0.84 1.51
C SER A 92 -10.47 -1.00 0.87
N THR A 93 -11.25 0.08 0.77
CA THR A 93 -12.63 0.04 0.25
C THR A 93 -12.83 1.11 -0.80
N GLY A 94 -13.02 0.69 -2.05
CA GLY A 94 -13.25 1.61 -3.17
C GLY A 94 -12.04 2.48 -3.53
N SER A 95 -10.87 2.19 -2.96
CA SER A 95 -9.66 3.00 -3.14
C SER A 95 -9.11 2.93 -4.56
N THR A 96 -8.41 3.99 -4.98
CA THR A 96 -7.64 3.99 -6.25
C THR A 96 -6.15 4.02 -5.97
N PHE A 97 -5.41 3.02 -6.45
CA PHE A 97 -3.96 2.97 -6.38
C PHE A 97 -3.35 3.22 -7.76
N ASN A 98 -2.52 4.27 -7.87
CA ASN A 98 -1.72 4.57 -9.06
C ASN A 98 -0.26 4.31 -8.73
N LEU A 99 0.24 3.13 -9.12
CA LEU A 99 1.56 2.65 -8.75
C LEU A 99 2.58 2.97 -9.83
N GLY A 100 3.55 3.83 -9.49
CA GLY A 100 4.71 4.10 -10.32
C GLY A 100 5.65 2.90 -10.46
N ASP A 101 6.71 3.04 -11.25
CA ASP A 101 7.66 1.95 -11.47
C ASP A 101 8.31 1.49 -10.16
N THR A 102 8.56 0.18 -10.04
CA THR A 102 9.21 -0.47 -8.88
C THR A 102 8.47 -0.31 -7.55
N SER A 103 7.23 0.21 -7.57
CA SER A 103 6.51 0.59 -6.35
C SER A 103 5.56 -0.50 -5.85
N PHE A 104 5.07 -0.32 -4.63
CA PHE A 104 4.20 -1.27 -3.96
C PHE A 104 2.90 -0.60 -3.52
N GLY A 105 1.76 -1.28 -3.69
CA GLY A 105 0.49 -0.83 -3.13
C GLY A 105 0.46 -1.08 -1.62
N PHE A 106 0.59 -2.35 -1.24
CA PHE A 106 0.68 -2.85 0.12
C PHE A 106 1.97 -3.64 0.31
N VAL A 107 2.68 -3.37 1.39
CA VAL A 107 3.75 -4.21 1.92
C VAL A 107 3.37 -4.60 3.34
N ASN A 108 3.06 -5.88 3.53
CA ASN A 108 2.70 -6.44 4.82
C ASN A 108 3.85 -7.26 5.40
N ILE A 109 4.36 -6.83 6.55
CA ILE A 109 5.42 -7.50 7.29
C ILE A 109 4.85 -8.05 8.61
N GLY A 110 4.44 -9.31 8.59
CA GLY A 110 3.93 -10.06 9.74
C GLY A 110 2.53 -10.64 9.52
N ASN A 111 2.01 -11.29 10.55
CA ASN A 111 0.72 -11.99 10.50
C ASN A 111 -0.44 -10.99 10.63
N ASN A 112 -0.89 -10.44 9.49
CA ASN A 112 -2.01 -9.51 9.42
C ASN A 112 -3.01 -9.94 8.34
N THR A 113 -4.22 -9.39 8.42
CA THR A 113 -5.27 -9.59 7.42
C THR A 113 -5.40 -8.36 6.54
N ILE A 114 -5.37 -8.55 5.22
CA ILE A 114 -5.65 -7.50 4.24
C ILE A 114 -6.98 -7.80 3.55
N THR A 115 -7.89 -6.83 3.56
CA THR A 115 -9.16 -6.86 2.82
C THR A 115 -9.19 -5.68 1.86
N SER A 116 -8.99 -5.92 0.57
CA SER A 116 -9.08 -4.88 -0.47
C SER A 116 -10.32 -5.14 -1.34
N THR A 117 -11.30 -4.25 -1.28
CA THR A 117 -12.60 -4.44 -1.94
C THR A 117 -12.99 -3.26 -2.83
N GLY A 118 -13.48 -3.56 -4.03
CA GLY A 118 -13.82 -2.55 -5.03
C GLY A 118 -12.63 -1.68 -5.45
N GLY A 119 -12.89 -0.56 -6.13
CA GLY A 119 -11.84 0.36 -6.56
C GLY A 119 -10.93 -0.22 -7.65
N SER A 120 -9.71 0.31 -7.76
CA SER A 120 -8.73 -0.13 -8.76
C SER A 120 -7.27 0.04 -8.31
N ALA A 121 -6.39 -0.77 -8.89
CA ALA A 121 -4.94 -0.64 -8.79
C ALA A 121 -4.34 -0.68 -10.20
N THR A 122 -3.71 0.42 -10.62
CA THR A 122 -3.01 0.51 -11.91
C THR A 122 -1.51 0.50 -11.66
N LEU A 123 -0.82 -0.48 -12.24
CA LEU A 123 0.60 -0.72 -12.06
C LEU A 123 1.37 -0.28 -13.31
N SER A 124 2.42 0.51 -13.13
CA SER A 124 3.30 0.90 -14.24
C SER A 124 4.26 -0.25 -14.60
N ASN A 125 5.55 -0.17 -14.28
CA ASN A 125 6.53 -1.22 -14.57
C ASN A 125 7.16 -1.81 -13.31
N ASN A 126 7.23 -3.14 -13.20
CA ASN A 126 7.84 -3.86 -12.07
C ASN A 126 7.26 -3.48 -10.71
N ALA A 127 5.98 -3.13 -10.66
CA ALA A 127 5.25 -2.81 -9.44
C ALA A 127 4.52 -4.05 -8.90
N THR A 128 4.23 -4.03 -7.60
CA THR A 128 3.46 -5.10 -6.94
C THR A 128 2.28 -4.49 -6.21
N PHE A 129 1.05 -4.97 -6.44
CA PHE A 129 -0.09 -4.41 -5.73
C PHE A 129 -0.08 -4.83 -4.26
N ILE A 130 -0.02 -6.12 -3.96
CA ILE A 130 0.07 -6.63 -2.58
C ILE A 130 1.29 -7.53 -2.44
N TYR A 131 2.16 -7.22 -1.48
CA TYR A 131 3.27 -8.06 -1.05
C TYR A 131 3.09 -8.49 0.41
N SER A 132 3.18 -9.80 0.69
CA SER A 132 3.19 -10.34 2.06
C SER A 132 4.06 -11.59 2.16
N SER A 133 5.13 -11.56 2.94
CA SER A 133 6.02 -12.72 3.10
C SER A 133 5.66 -13.64 4.27
N ASP A 134 4.59 -13.33 5.01
CA ASP A 134 4.18 -14.13 6.17
C ASP A 134 3.22 -15.24 5.75
N GLU A 135 3.58 -16.50 6.04
CA GLU A 135 2.81 -17.71 5.69
C GLU A 135 1.45 -17.80 6.39
N THR A 136 1.23 -17.01 7.44
CA THR A 136 -0.01 -16.98 8.22
C THR A 136 -0.88 -15.77 7.90
N SER A 137 -0.38 -14.83 7.09
CA SER A 137 -1.19 -13.72 6.59
C SER A 137 -2.36 -14.19 5.73
N HIS A 138 -3.45 -13.42 5.75
CA HIS A 138 -4.65 -13.70 4.97
C HIS A 138 -5.01 -12.47 4.14
N ILE A 139 -5.14 -12.65 2.83
CA ILE A 139 -5.45 -11.58 1.88
C ILE A 139 -6.76 -11.93 1.19
N THR A 140 -7.75 -11.04 1.29
CA THR A 140 -8.96 -11.07 0.48
C THR A 140 -8.93 -9.89 -0.47
N ASN A 141 -8.97 -10.15 -1.78
CA ASN A 141 -8.97 -9.13 -2.80
C ASN A 141 -10.19 -9.24 -3.72
N SER A 142 -10.91 -8.14 -3.89
CA SER A 142 -11.85 -7.90 -4.99
C SER A 142 -11.61 -6.57 -5.70
N THR A 143 -10.48 -5.91 -5.43
CA THR A 143 -10.01 -4.75 -6.20
C THR A 143 -9.51 -5.21 -7.57
N ASN A 144 -9.90 -4.49 -8.62
CA ASN A 144 -9.42 -4.75 -9.96
C ASN A 144 -7.98 -4.23 -10.12
N ILE A 145 -7.10 -5.08 -10.65
CA ILE A 145 -5.69 -4.78 -10.86
C ILE A 145 -5.44 -4.74 -12.36
N SER A 146 -4.76 -3.72 -12.84
CA SER A 146 -4.34 -3.62 -14.24
C SER A 146 -2.91 -3.13 -14.36
N SER A 147 -2.27 -3.47 -15.47
CA SER A 147 -0.99 -2.86 -15.86
C SER A 147 -1.21 -1.72 -16.86
N SER A 148 -0.29 -0.78 -16.87
CA SER A 148 -0.21 0.35 -17.80
C SER A 148 1.17 0.47 -18.47
N GLY A 149 2.19 -0.15 -17.88
CA GLY A 149 3.54 -0.21 -18.41
C GLY A 149 3.69 -1.13 -19.62
N ALA A 150 4.70 -0.88 -20.45
CA ALA A 150 4.97 -1.67 -21.65
C ALA A 150 5.98 -2.80 -21.42
N ILE A 151 6.80 -2.72 -20.37
CA ILE A 151 7.87 -3.69 -20.08
C ILE A 151 7.96 -3.81 -18.56
N GLY A 152 7.33 -4.84 -17.98
CA GLY A 152 7.23 -4.92 -16.53
C GLY A 152 7.00 -6.33 -16.03
N ARG A 153 7.74 -6.71 -14.99
CA ARG A 153 7.45 -7.87 -14.14
C ARG A 153 6.51 -7.45 -13.03
N ASN A 154 5.32 -6.96 -13.40
CA ASN A 154 4.33 -6.59 -12.40
C ASN A 154 3.78 -7.84 -11.70
N TYR A 155 3.44 -7.70 -10.42
CA TYR A 155 2.76 -8.74 -9.65
C TYR A 155 1.45 -8.18 -9.12
N GLY A 156 0.36 -8.91 -9.32
CA GLY A 156 -0.92 -8.58 -8.69
C GLY A 156 -0.80 -8.78 -7.18
N ILE A 157 -0.77 -10.04 -6.76
CA ILE A 157 -0.62 -10.41 -5.36
C ILE A 157 0.54 -11.39 -5.25
N TYR A 158 1.57 -11.00 -4.51
CA TYR A 158 2.67 -11.88 -4.15
C TYR A 158 2.61 -12.14 -2.65
N ALA A 159 2.18 -13.35 -2.27
CA ALA A 159 2.02 -13.71 -0.88
C ALA A 159 2.45 -15.14 -0.57
N SER A 160 3.02 -15.34 0.61
CA SER A 160 3.30 -16.67 1.17
C SER A 160 2.09 -17.27 1.91
N GLY A 161 1.19 -16.43 2.43
CA GLY A 161 -0.03 -16.84 3.13
C GLY A 161 -1.21 -17.12 2.21
N ILE A 162 -2.41 -17.16 2.79
CA ILE A 162 -3.65 -17.45 2.05
C ILE A 162 -4.09 -16.22 1.25
N VAL A 163 -4.45 -16.44 -0.01
CA VAL A 163 -4.97 -15.41 -0.92
C VAL A 163 -6.31 -15.86 -1.50
N ASP A 164 -7.36 -15.10 -1.19
CA ASP A 164 -8.67 -15.21 -1.80
C ASP A 164 -8.88 -14.04 -2.77
N ASN A 165 -8.60 -14.27 -4.05
CA ASN A 165 -8.80 -13.27 -5.10
C ASN A 165 -10.09 -13.52 -5.90
N SER A 166 -10.92 -12.48 -5.98
CA SER A 166 -12.12 -12.40 -6.83
C SER A 166 -12.13 -11.16 -7.73
N GLY A 167 -11.13 -10.28 -7.59
CA GLY A 167 -10.96 -9.10 -8.45
C GLY A 167 -10.36 -9.48 -9.81
N ASN A 168 -10.67 -8.68 -10.83
CA ASN A 168 -10.07 -8.90 -12.16
C ASN A 168 -8.59 -8.49 -12.14
N ILE A 169 -7.73 -9.29 -12.76
CA ILE A 169 -6.32 -8.96 -12.97
C ILE A 169 -6.06 -8.91 -14.48
N ASP A 170 -5.92 -7.71 -15.01
CA ASP A 170 -5.68 -7.46 -16.43
C ASP A 170 -4.24 -6.97 -16.65
N PHE A 171 -3.37 -7.95 -16.94
CA PHE A 171 -1.99 -7.70 -17.31
C PHE A 171 -1.72 -7.86 -18.81
N GLY A 172 -2.74 -7.58 -19.64
CA GLY A 172 -2.64 -7.62 -21.09
C GLY A 172 -1.70 -6.57 -21.68
N SER A 173 -1.34 -5.53 -20.91
CA SER A 173 -0.35 -4.52 -21.32
C SER A 173 1.05 -4.88 -20.80
N GLY A 174 1.99 -4.99 -21.74
CA GLY A 174 3.39 -5.22 -21.44
C GLY A 174 3.80 -6.69 -21.26
N VAL A 175 5.11 -6.93 -21.27
CA VAL A 175 5.70 -8.27 -21.25
C VAL A 175 6.25 -8.59 -19.86
N GLY A 176 5.97 -9.79 -19.35
CA GLY A 176 6.57 -10.35 -18.14
C GLY A 176 5.78 -10.20 -16.85
N ASN A 177 4.55 -9.68 -16.92
CA ASN A 177 3.66 -9.56 -15.77
C ASN A 177 3.19 -10.95 -15.28
N LEU A 178 2.97 -11.08 -13.96
CA LEU A 178 2.38 -12.26 -13.33
C LEU A 178 1.14 -11.87 -12.53
N GLY A 179 -0.02 -12.32 -13.00
CA GLY A 179 -1.32 -12.08 -12.37
C GLY A 179 -1.53 -12.89 -11.11
#